data_AF-A0A409X048-F1
#
_entry.id   AF-A0A409X048-F1
#
_cell.length_a   1.000
_cell.length_b   1.000
_cell.length_c   1.000
_cell.angle_alpha   90.00
_cell.angle_beta   90.00
_cell.angle_gamma   90.00
#
_symmetry.space_group_name_H-M   'P 1'
#
loop_
_entity.id
_entity.type
_entity.pdbx_description
1 polymer ?
#
loop_
_entity_poly.entity_id
_entity_poly.type
_entity_poly.pdbx_seq_one_letter_code
_entity_poly.pdbx_strand_id
1 'polypeptide(L)'
;MSSIFKFNPLTAASYLWKIRKAPVVPIPKTNAYPLFQGKPSFIARWALVILSFDVMYMGNMVYECLEGGQLYHNPFEKVKPKKADESTTETPTKPLWTRMAFAAFHVGIGGFVAAFLISQRASWVRSMTVVRPISTKPGSTKPTRIFIEVAGHPTGYGHSMLIKDCALAPTKMNKDIMMILAGRDGKFAFHPVGSTIGGKQMPATGDIAKVNMLKIWKELGGKIELSAN
;
A
#
# COMPACT_ATOMS: atom_id res chain seq x y z
N MET A 1 12.97 -6.47 -20.04
CA MET A 1 12.64 -5.93 -18.70
C MET A 1 11.12 -5.83 -18.55
N SER A 2 10.50 -6.82 -17.91
CA SER A 2 9.05 -6.80 -17.60
C SER A 2 8.89 -6.34 -16.16
N SER A 3 8.41 -5.11 -16.01
CA SER A 3 8.27 -4.40 -14.73
C SER A 3 7.31 -5.14 -13.79
N ILE A 4 7.75 -5.38 -12.55
CA ILE A 4 6.87 -5.74 -11.41
C ILE A 4 5.80 -4.67 -11.17
N PHE A 5 5.92 -3.51 -11.81
CA PHE A 5 4.92 -2.45 -11.90
C PHE A 5 4.23 -2.43 -13.27
N LYS A 6 3.68 -3.55 -13.77
CA LYS A 6 2.35 -3.43 -14.40
C LYS A 6 1.34 -3.15 -13.28
N PHE A 7 1.50 -1.99 -12.64
CA PHE A 7 0.53 -1.45 -11.71
C PHE A 7 -0.66 -1.05 -12.57
N ASN A 8 -1.58 -1.99 -12.75
CA ASN A 8 -2.87 -1.65 -13.28
C ASN A 8 -3.68 -1.07 -12.10
N PRO A 9 -3.92 0.26 -12.08
CA PRO A 9 -4.61 0.92 -10.99
C PRO A 9 -6.01 0.33 -10.75
N LEU A 10 -6.67 -0.15 -11.81
CA LEU A 10 -7.99 -0.79 -11.72
C LEU A 10 -7.89 -2.18 -11.09
N THR A 11 -6.84 -2.94 -11.40
CA THR A 11 -6.57 -4.21 -10.74
C THR A 11 -6.20 -4.00 -9.27
N ALA A 12 -5.43 -2.96 -8.95
CA ALA A 12 -5.11 -2.58 -7.57
C ALA A 12 -6.35 -2.10 -6.79
N ALA A 13 -7.22 -1.30 -7.42
CA ALA A 13 -8.47 -0.84 -6.83
C ALA A 13 -9.46 -1.99 -6.62
N SER A 14 -9.62 -2.88 -7.59
CA SER A 14 -10.43 -4.10 -7.43
C SER A 14 -9.83 -5.04 -6.39
N TYR A 15 -8.50 -5.10 -6.28
CA TYR A 15 -7.80 -5.84 -5.24
C TYR A 15 -8.11 -5.28 -3.86
N LEU A 16 -7.97 -3.97 -3.66
CA LEU A 16 -8.37 -3.29 -2.43
C LEU A 16 -9.83 -3.55 -2.08
N TRP A 17 -10.72 -3.47 -3.08
CA TRP A 17 -12.13 -3.71 -2.91
C TRP A 17 -12.42 -5.15 -2.47
N LYS A 18 -11.72 -6.14 -3.04
CA LYS A 18 -11.85 -7.56 -2.66
C LYS A 18 -11.25 -7.85 -1.28
N ILE A 19 -10.08 -7.29 -0.94
CA ILE A 19 -9.48 -7.45 0.40
C ILE A 19 -10.40 -6.85 1.48
N ARG A 20 -11.03 -5.70 1.21
CA ARG A 20 -12.01 -5.09 2.14
C ARG A 20 -13.20 -6.00 2.45
N LYS A 21 -13.50 -7.00 1.61
CA LYS A 21 -14.54 -7.98 1.91
C LYS A 21 -14.11 -9.02 2.95
N ALA A 22 -12.80 -9.22 3.16
CA ALA A 22 -12.34 -10.09 4.23
C ALA A 22 -12.49 -9.35 5.57
N PRO A 23 -13.22 -9.91 6.54
CA PRO A 23 -13.41 -9.25 7.82
C PRO A 23 -12.06 -9.04 8.51
N VAL A 24 -11.84 -7.83 8.99
CA VAL A 24 -10.71 -7.49 9.86
C VAL A 24 -11.11 -7.91 11.26
N VAL A 25 -10.39 -8.88 11.82
CA VAL A 25 -10.72 -9.50 13.11
C VAL A 25 -9.59 -9.27 14.12
N PRO A 26 -9.90 -9.19 15.43
CA PRO A 26 -8.87 -9.09 16.45
C PRO A 26 -8.01 -10.36 16.44
N ILE A 27 -6.69 -10.16 16.59
CA ILE A 27 -5.70 -11.24 16.64
C ILE A 27 -5.77 -11.88 18.04
N PRO A 28 -6.02 -13.20 18.13
CA PRO A 28 -6.00 -13.91 19.41
C PRO A 28 -4.64 -13.75 20.09
N LYS A 29 -4.62 -13.42 21.39
CA LYS A 29 -3.37 -13.33 22.18
C LYS A 29 -2.85 -14.71 22.60
N THR A 30 -3.75 -15.68 22.77
CA THR A 30 -3.43 -17.04 23.21
C THR A 30 -2.96 -17.91 22.04
N ASN A 31 -1.86 -18.65 22.22
CA ASN A 31 -1.25 -19.53 21.20
C ASN A 31 -0.87 -18.80 19.91
N ALA A 32 -0.56 -17.51 20.03
CA ALA A 32 -0.07 -16.67 18.96
C ALA A 32 1.44 -16.84 18.84
N TYR A 33 1.88 -17.24 17.66
CA TYR A 33 3.29 -17.27 17.28
C TYR A 33 3.58 -16.11 16.32
N PRO A 34 4.41 -15.12 16.72
CA PRO A 34 4.79 -14.01 15.85
C PRO A 34 5.73 -14.53 14.77
N LEU A 35 5.17 -14.79 13.59
CA LEU A 35 5.92 -15.30 12.44
C LEU A 35 6.79 -14.21 11.82
N PHE A 36 6.22 -13.02 11.63
CA PHE A 36 6.90 -11.89 11.03
C PHE A 36 6.46 -10.61 11.73
N GLN A 37 7.42 -9.74 12.04
CA GLN A 37 7.16 -8.39 12.51
C GLN A 37 8.15 -7.45 11.82
N GLY A 38 7.63 -6.57 10.97
CA GLY A 38 8.42 -5.67 10.16
C GLY A 38 7.93 -4.23 10.24
N LYS A 39 8.81 -3.30 9.85
CA LYS A 39 8.41 -1.92 9.60
C LYS A 39 7.84 -1.85 8.18
N PRO A 40 6.64 -1.29 7.97
CA PRO A 40 6.13 -1.07 6.62
C PRO A 40 7.06 -0.13 5.86
N SER A 41 6.98 -0.17 4.52
CA SER A 41 7.71 0.78 3.67
C SER A 41 7.46 2.22 4.09
N PHE A 42 8.42 3.11 3.81
CA PHE A 42 8.27 4.54 4.11
C PHE A 42 6.97 5.10 3.52
N ILE A 43 6.69 4.79 2.25
CA ILE A 43 5.48 5.23 1.56
C ILE A 43 4.22 4.76 2.28
N ALA A 44 4.14 3.50 2.70
CA ALA A 44 2.96 2.98 3.40
C ALA A 44 2.73 3.64 4.77
N ARG A 45 3.80 4.00 5.48
CA ARG A 45 3.72 4.70 6.78
C ARG A 45 3.25 6.14 6.63
N TRP A 46 3.76 6.84 5.62
CA TRP A 46 3.49 8.26 5.38
C TRP A 46 2.34 8.52 4.40
N ALA A 47 1.71 7.47 3.84
CA ALA A 47 0.67 7.58 2.83
C ALA A 47 -0.46 8.55 3.22
N LEU A 48 -0.93 8.52 4.48
CA LEU A 48 -1.99 9.42 4.94
C LEU A 48 -1.53 10.87 5.05
N VAL A 49 -0.29 11.10 5.47
CA VAL A 49 0.29 12.45 5.56
C VAL A 49 0.49 13.03 4.16
N ILE A 50 1.06 12.24 3.25
CA ILE A 50 1.23 12.64 1.83
C ILE A 50 -0.13 12.92 1.20
N LEU A 51 -1.13 12.08 1.48
CA LEU A 51 -2.50 12.29 1.02
C LEU A 51 -3.11 13.59 1.56
N SER A 52 -2.87 13.93 2.83
CA SER A 52 -3.33 15.20 3.39
C SER A 52 -2.72 16.39 2.67
N PHE A 53 -1.41 16.36 2.39
CA PHE A 53 -0.75 17.40 1.60
C PHE A 53 -1.29 17.47 0.16
N ASP A 54 -1.56 16.32 -0.46
CA ASP A 54 -2.15 16.26 -1.80
C ASP A 54 -3.55 16.89 -1.82
N VAL A 55 -4.42 16.56 -0.87
CA VAL A 55 -5.77 17.16 -0.78
C VAL A 55 -5.70 18.67 -0.54
N MET A 56 -4.80 19.14 0.33
CA MET A 56 -4.60 20.57 0.56
C MET A 56 -4.11 21.29 -0.69
N TYR A 57 -3.08 20.73 -1.33
CA TYR A 57 -2.49 21.30 -2.54
C TYR A 57 -3.48 21.31 -3.71
N MET A 58 -4.17 20.20 -3.96
CA MET A 58 -5.16 20.09 -5.02
C MET A 58 -6.38 20.96 -4.75
N GLY A 59 -6.82 21.07 -3.50
CA GLY A 59 -7.88 22.01 -3.12
C GLY A 59 -7.52 23.45 -3.47
N ASN A 60 -6.29 23.87 -3.16
CA ASN A 60 -5.78 25.20 -3.53
C ASN A 60 -5.71 25.38 -5.05
N MET A 61 -5.19 24.40 -5.79
CA MET A 61 -5.09 24.48 -7.25
C MET A 61 -6.46 24.52 -7.93
N VAL A 62 -7.43 23.75 -7.44
CA VAL A 62 -8.81 23.76 -7.94
C VAL A 62 -9.47 25.11 -7.67
N TYR A 63 -9.27 25.66 -6.47
CA TYR A 63 -9.76 26.99 -6.11
C TYR A 63 -9.21 28.06 -7.08
N GLU A 64 -7.90 28.10 -7.30
CA GLU A 64 -7.24 29.01 -8.26
C GLU A 64 -7.76 28.85 -9.69
N CYS A 65 -7.95 27.59 -10.15
CA CYS A 65 -8.57 27.32 -11.45
C CYS A 65 -9.95 27.98 -11.55
N LEU A 66 -10.77 27.80 -10.51
CA LEU A 66 -12.17 28.25 -10.48
C LEU A 66 -12.33 29.74 -10.19
N GLU A 67 -11.36 30.39 -9.56
CA GLU A 67 -11.32 31.85 -9.39
C GLU A 67 -10.70 32.56 -10.59
N GLY A 68 -10.07 31.81 -11.51
CA GLY A 68 -9.57 32.37 -12.75
C GLY A 68 -8.23 33.08 -12.56
N GLY A 69 -7.58 32.81 -11.42
CA GLY A 69 -6.19 33.13 -11.20
C GLY A 69 -5.33 32.56 -12.32
N GLN A 70 -4.30 33.31 -12.71
CA GLN A 70 -3.26 32.77 -13.57
C GLN A 70 -2.52 31.69 -12.76
N LEU A 71 -2.86 30.42 -12.97
CA LEU A 71 -2.20 29.24 -12.36
C LEU A 71 -0.67 29.24 -12.47
N TYR A 72 -0.12 30.09 -13.33
CA TYR A 72 1.29 30.39 -13.40
C TYR A 72 1.41 31.91 -13.52
N HIS A 73 1.81 32.57 -12.43
CA HIS A 73 2.35 33.92 -12.54
C HIS A 73 3.57 33.79 -13.45
N ASN A 74 3.47 34.28 -14.69
CA ASN A 74 4.51 34.08 -15.68
C ASN A 74 5.73 34.87 -15.18
N PRO A 75 6.81 34.24 -14.67
CA PRO A 75 7.88 34.98 -14.00
C PRO A 75 8.62 35.90 -14.97
N PHE A 76 8.45 35.67 -16.27
CA PHE A 76 8.99 36.47 -17.36
C PHE A 76 8.14 37.72 -17.71
N GLU A 77 6.92 37.85 -17.20
CA GLU A 77 6.07 39.01 -17.46
C GLU A 77 6.63 40.28 -16.80
N LYS A 78 7.41 40.12 -15.72
CA LYS A 78 8.13 41.22 -15.04
C LYS A 78 9.35 41.74 -15.80
N VAL A 79 9.78 41.08 -16.88
CA VAL A 79 10.98 41.47 -17.65
C VAL A 79 10.64 42.47 -18.77
N LYS A 80 9.37 42.70 -19.08
CA LYS A 80 8.98 43.82 -19.95
C LYS A 80 8.85 45.08 -19.09
N PRO A 81 9.71 46.10 -19.25
CA PRO A 81 9.53 47.37 -18.57
C PRO A 81 8.19 47.98 -19.01
N LYS A 82 7.22 48.03 -18.09
CA LYS A 82 5.95 48.72 -18.30
C LYS A 82 6.24 50.19 -18.55
N LYS A 83 5.91 50.70 -19.74
CA LYS A 83 5.72 52.14 -19.92
C LYS A 83 4.59 52.55 -18.98
N ALA A 84 4.89 53.52 -18.12
CA ALA A 84 3.97 54.07 -17.15
C ALA A 84 2.92 54.91 -17.90
N ASP A 85 1.83 54.27 -18.32
CA ASP A 85 0.54 54.88 -18.65
C ASP A 85 -0.36 53.75 -19.14
N GLU A 86 -0.93 52.96 -18.23
CA GLU A 86 -1.98 52.02 -18.64
C GLU A 86 -2.88 51.67 -17.45
N SER A 87 -4.15 52.05 -17.61
CA SER A 87 -5.32 51.61 -16.85
C SER A 87 -5.19 50.16 -16.43
N THR A 88 -5.67 49.82 -15.24
CA THR A 88 -5.90 48.44 -14.77
C THR A 88 -6.68 47.63 -15.80
N THR A 89 -5.98 47.06 -16.77
CA THR A 89 -6.56 46.15 -17.75
C THR A 89 -6.84 44.86 -17.00
N GLU A 90 -8.11 44.65 -16.63
CA GLU A 90 -8.58 43.38 -16.10
C GLU A 90 -8.10 42.28 -17.05
N THR A 91 -7.19 41.44 -16.58
CA THR A 91 -6.71 40.31 -17.38
C THR A 91 -7.90 39.44 -17.75
N PRO A 92 -8.12 39.12 -19.04
CA PRO A 92 -9.30 38.39 -19.46
C PRO A 92 -9.32 37.02 -18.78
N THR A 93 -10.33 36.81 -17.94
CA THR A 93 -10.56 35.55 -17.25
C THR A 93 -10.78 34.46 -18.29
N LYS A 94 -10.09 33.33 -18.14
CA LYS A 94 -10.31 32.16 -19.03
C LYS A 94 -11.79 31.76 -19.03
N PRO A 95 -12.33 31.24 -20.14
CA PRO A 95 -13.73 30.82 -20.18
C PRO A 95 -14.00 29.71 -19.16
N LEU A 96 -15.21 29.71 -18.60
CA LEU A 96 -15.60 28.84 -17.49
C LEU A 96 -15.34 27.35 -17.76
N TRP A 97 -15.61 26.88 -18.97
CA TRP A 97 -15.41 25.47 -19.34
C TRP A 97 -13.94 25.05 -19.24
N THR A 98 -13.00 25.94 -19.57
CA THR A 98 -11.57 25.67 -19.47
C THR A 98 -11.15 25.55 -18.00
N ARG A 99 -11.67 26.43 -17.14
CA ARG A 99 -11.43 26.39 -15.69
C ARG A 99 -11.94 25.09 -15.08
N MET A 100 -13.16 24.68 -15.45
CA MET A 100 -13.74 23.41 -15.04
C MET A 100 -12.93 22.20 -15.53
N ALA A 101 -12.45 22.23 -16.78
CA ALA A 101 -11.62 21.16 -17.33
C ALA A 101 -10.29 21.00 -16.57
N PHE A 102 -9.62 22.11 -16.26
CA PHE A 102 -8.39 22.09 -15.46
C PHE A 102 -8.65 21.65 -14.01
N ALA A 103 -9.73 22.10 -13.39
CA ALA A 103 -10.13 21.65 -12.05
C ALA A 103 -10.37 20.13 -12.03
N ALA A 104 -11.16 19.61 -12.98
CA ALA A 104 -11.44 18.18 -13.11
C ALA A 104 -10.16 17.35 -13.34
N PHE A 105 -9.20 17.87 -14.13
CA PHE A 105 -7.91 17.24 -14.34
C PHE A 105 -7.10 17.09 -13.04
N HIS A 106 -7.01 18.15 -12.22
CA HIS A 106 -6.31 18.10 -10.93
C HIS A 106 -6.99 17.14 -9.96
N VAL A 107 -8.32 17.17 -9.87
CA VAL A 107 -9.08 16.20 -9.06
C VAL A 107 -8.84 14.77 -9.53
N GLY A 108 -8.80 14.53 -10.84
CA GLY A 108 -8.51 13.21 -11.41
C GLY A 108 -7.11 12.71 -11.04
N ILE A 109 -6.09 13.56 -11.16
CA ILE A 109 -4.71 13.21 -10.79
C ILE A 109 -4.57 12.98 -9.28
N GLY A 110 -5.08 13.90 -8.45
CA GLY A 110 -5.05 13.75 -6.99
C GLY A 110 -5.77 12.47 -6.55
N GLY A 111 -6.95 12.21 -7.11
CA GLY A 111 -7.69 10.97 -6.88
C GLY A 111 -6.91 9.71 -7.26
N PHE A 112 -6.16 9.74 -8.37
CA PHE A 112 -5.29 8.65 -8.79
C PHE A 112 -4.13 8.42 -7.81
N VAL A 113 -3.43 9.49 -7.41
CA VAL A 113 -2.32 9.43 -6.44
C VAL A 113 -2.82 8.93 -5.08
N ALA A 114 -3.97 9.42 -4.63
CA ALA A 114 -4.63 8.97 -3.41
C ALA A 114 -4.94 7.48 -3.44
N ALA A 115 -5.57 7.00 -4.52
CA ALA A 115 -5.88 5.60 -4.71
C ALA A 115 -4.61 4.73 -4.71
N PHE A 116 -3.54 5.19 -5.37
CA PHE A 116 -2.24 4.53 -5.35
C PHE A 116 -1.67 4.40 -3.93
N LEU A 117 -1.60 5.50 -3.18
CA LEU A 117 -1.04 5.53 -1.82
C LEU A 117 -1.82 4.64 -0.85
N ILE A 118 -3.15 4.70 -0.91
CA ILE A 118 -4.04 3.84 -0.12
C ILE A 118 -3.83 2.37 -0.50
N SER A 119 -3.64 2.09 -1.80
CA SER A 119 -3.36 0.74 -2.27
C SER A 119 -2.06 0.19 -1.73
N GLN A 120 -1.00 1.00 -1.73
CA GLN A 120 0.27 0.60 -1.12
C GLN A 120 0.06 0.33 0.38
N ARG A 121 -0.57 1.24 1.11
CA ARG A 121 -0.77 1.09 2.56
C ARG A 121 -1.51 -0.21 2.94
N ALA A 122 -2.45 -0.67 2.11
CA ALA A 122 -3.21 -1.89 2.37
C ALA A 122 -2.51 -3.19 1.89
N SER A 123 -1.49 -3.12 1.04
CA SER A 123 -0.76 -4.31 0.56
C SER A 123 0.48 -4.64 1.41
N TRP A 124 1.06 -3.64 2.09
CA TRP A 124 2.26 -3.80 2.90
C TRP A 124 1.95 -4.45 4.26
N VAL A 125 2.49 -5.65 4.48
CA VAL A 125 2.34 -6.36 5.76
C VAL A 125 3.23 -5.73 6.83
N ARG A 126 2.62 -5.48 7.99
CA ARG A 126 3.28 -5.03 9.22
C ARG A 126 3.63 -6.21 10.11
N SER A 127 2.69 -7.12 10.33
CA SER A 127 2.92 -8.33 11.11
C SER A 127 2.15 -9.52 10.57
N MET A 128 2.72 -10.71 10.79
CA MET A 128 2.06 -11.99 10.57
C MET A 128 2.10 -12.78 11.87
N THR A 129 0.93 -13.22 12.31
CA THR A 129 0.79 -14.04 13.52
C THR A 129 0.14 -15.36 13.16
N VAL A 130 0.77 -16.45 13.55
CA VAL A 130 0.24 -17.80 13.32
C VAL A 130 -0.41 -18.26 14.61
N VAL A 131 -1.68 -18.63 14.53
CA VAL A 131 -2.45 -19.14 15.67
C VAL A 131 -2.73 -20.61 15.43
N ARG A 132 -2.16 -21.45 16.29
CA ARG A 132 -2.49 -22.88 16.34
C ARG A 132 -3.68 -23.05 17.27
N PRO A 133 -4.86 -23.45 16.76
CA PRO A 133 -6.00 -23.70 17.61
C PRO A 133 -5.70 -24.88 18.54
N ILE A 134 -5.89 -24.69 19.85
CA ILE A 134 -5.88 -25.80 20.81
C ILE A 134 -7.05 -26.72 20.44
N SER A 135 -6.76 -27.96 20.09
CA SER A 135 -7.81 -28.96 19.96
C SER A 135 -8.27 -29.38 21.34
N THR A 136 -9.51 -29.06 21.70
CA THR A 136 -10.14 -29.55 22.91
C THR A 136 -10.73 -30.96 22.75
N LYS A 137 -10.83 -31.47 21.51
CA LYS A 137 -11.31 -32.83 21.25
C LYS A 137 -10.16 -33.75 20.80
N PRO A 138 -10.00 -34.94 21.39
CA PRO A 138 -9.05 -35.92 20.89
C PRO A 138 -9.42 -36.27 19.44
N GLY A 139 -8.48 -36.09 18.51
CA GLY A 139 -8.65 -36.36 17.08
C GLY A 139 -9.09 -35.17 16.19
N SER A 140 -9.47 -33.99 16.74
CA SER A 140 -9.85 -32.85 15.91
C SER A 140 -8.69 -31.86 15.66
N THR A 141 -7.85 -32.11 14.65
CA THR A 141 -6.81 -31.13 14.28
C THR A 141 -7.46 -29.93 13.59
N LYS A 142 -7.83 -28.90 14.36
CA LYS A 142 -8.32 -27.64 13.81
C LYS A 142 -7.22 -27.01 12.93
N PRO A 143 -7.56 -26.45 11.76
CA PRO A 143 -6.55 -25.97 10.82
C PRO A 143 -5.83 -24.73 11.38
N THR A 144 -4.51 -24.71 11.21
CA THR A 144 -3.66 -23.55 11.57
C THR A 144 -4.10 -22.31 10.79
N ARG A 145 -4.30 -21.22 11.51
CA ARG A 145 -4.71 -19.93 10.94
C ARG A 145 -3.55 -18.95 10.98
N ILE A 146 -3.44 -18.14 9.95
CA ILE A 146 -2.54 -16.99 9.91
C ILE A 146 -3.37 -15.71 9.93
N PHE A 147 -2.92 -14.76 10.74
CA PHE A 147 -3.47 -13.43 10.85
C PHE A 147 -2.47 -12.45 10.27
N ILE A 148 -2.94 -11.66 9.31
CA ILE A 148 -2.11 -10.70 8.59
C ILE A 148 -2.57 -9.31 8.92
N GLU A 149 -1.67 -8.56 9.52
CA GLU A 149 -1.84 -7.16 9.84
C GLU A 149 -1.09 -6.34 8.79
N VAL A 150 -1.81 -5.52 8.04
CA VAL A 150 -1.22 -4.59 7.07
C VAL A 150 -1.10 -3.20 7.68
N ALA A 151 -0.31 -2.32 7.07
CA ALA A 151 -0.13 -0.96 7.56
C ALA A 151 -1.44 -0.15 7.64
N GLY A 152 -2.46 -0.58 6.90
CA GLY A 152 -3.84 -0.08 6.94
C GLY A 152 -4.60 -0.36 8.24
N HIS A 153 -4.26 -1.42 8.96
CA HIS A 153 -5.07 -1.93 10.06
C HIS A 153 -4.81 -1.22 11.40
N PRO A 154 -5.82 -1.19 12.30
CA PRO A 154 -5.59 -0.94 13.72
C PRO A 154 -4.65 -1.98 14.32
N THR A 155 -3.89 -1.61 15.36
CA THR A 155 -2.96 -2.52 16.00
C THR A 155 -3.68 -3.68 16.69
N GLY A 156 -3.23 -4.91 16.43
CA GLY A 156 -3.84 -6.13 16.97
C GLY A 156 -5.03 -6.63 16.15
N TYR A 157 -5.24 -6.11 14.95
CA TYR A 157 -6.30 -6.55 14.04
C TYR A 157 -5.72 -6.99 12.69
N GLY A 158 -6.30 -8.05 12.13
CA GLY A 158 -5.78 -8.65 10.91
C GLY A 158 -6.81 -9.43 10.12
N HIS A 159 -6.44 -9.79 8.90
CA HIS A 159 -7.19 -10.76 8.11
C HIS A 159 -6.82 -12.16 8.57
N SER A 160 -7.82 -12.96 8.97
CA SER A 160 -7.63 -14.37 9.27
C SER A 160 -7.80 -15.21 8.01
N MET A 161 -6.82 -16.07 7.73
CA MET A 161 -6.84 -17.02 6.62
C MET A 161 -6.21 -18.34 7.07
N LEU A 162 -6.46 -19.41 6.32
CA LEU A 162 -5.87 -20.71 6.62
C LEU A 162 -4.48 -20.77 5.99
N ILE A 163 -3.50 -21.29 6.74
CA ILE A 163 -2.12 -21.35 6.23
C ILE A 163 -1.99 -22.23 4.98
N LYS A 164 -2.83 -23.26 4.87
CA LYS A 164 -2.89 -24.18 3.71
C LYS A 164 -3.33 -23.48 2.41
N ASP A 165 -4.04 -22.37 2.54
CA ASP A 165 -4.51 -21.56 1.42
C ASP A 165 -3.49 -20.47 1.09
N CYS A 166 -2.37 -20.37 1.81
CA CYS A 166 -1.34 -19.36 1.58
C CYS A 166 -0.09 -20.00 0.98
N ALA A 167 0.47 -19.34 -0.02
CA ALA A 167 1.76 -19.68 -0.61
C ALA A 167 2.73 -18.50 -0.45
N LEU A 168 4.02 -18.79 -0.22
CA LEU A 168 5.07 -17.78 -0.34
C LEU A 168 5.77 -17.93 -1.69
N ALA A 169 5.91 -16.82 -2.39
CA ALA A 169 6.64 -16.72 -3.64
C ALA A 169 7.77 -15.68 -3.51
N PRO A 170 8.98 -15.97 -4.02
CA PRO A 170 10.02 -14.97 -4.14
C PRO A 170 9.61 -13.92 -5.19
N THR A 171 9.87 -12.64 -4.92
CA THR A 171 9.64 -11.57 -5.89
C THR A 171 10.85 -11.46 -6.83
N LYS A 172 10.67 -10.97 -8.08
CA LYS A 172 11.81 -10.80 -9.03
C LYS A 172 12.89 -9.85 -8.49
N MET A 173 12.50 -8.92 -7.61
CA MET A 173 13.48 -8.23 -6.76
C MET A 173 13.86 -9.17 -5.61
N ASN A 174 15.09 -9.71 -5.65
CA ASN A 174 15.57 -10.79 -4.77
C ASN A 174 15.36 -10.57 -3.26
N LYS A 175 15.12 -9.33 -2.83
CA LYS A 175 15.00 -8.91 -1.43
C LYS A 175 13.60 -9.10 -0.83
N ASP A 176 12.54 -9.15 -1.65
CA ASP A 176 11.16 -9.14 -1.17
C ASP A 176 10.49 -10.50 -1.33
N ILE A 177 9.61 -10.83 -0.38
CA ILE A 177 8.76 -12.02 -0.44
C ILE A 177 7.31 -11.56 -0.59
N MET A 178 6.57 -12.29 -1.43
CA MET A 178 5.16 -12.09 -1.62
C MET A 178 4.41 -13.29 -1.10
N MET A 179 3.41 -13.06 -0.26
CA MET A 179 2.44 -14.09 0.09
C MET A 179 1.25 -14.01 -0.85
N ILE A 180 0.93 -15.15 -1.46
CA ILE A 180 -0.17 -15.33 -2.42
C ILE A 180 -1.26 -16.17 -1.75
N LEU A 181 -2.52 -15.76 -1.86
CA LEU A 181 -3.66 -16.50 -1.34
C LEU A 181 -4.27 -17.38 -2.44
N ALA A 182 -4.25 -18.69 -2.27
CA ALA A 182 -4.82 -19.65 -3.21
C ALA A 182 -6.32 -19.38 -3.45
N GLY A 183 -6.71 -19.30 -4.72
CA GLY A 183 -8.11 -19.07 -5.13
C GLY A 183 -8.63 -17.65 -4.92
N ARG A 184 -7.78 -16.69 -4.50
CA ARG A 184 -8.14 -15.27 -4.38
C ARG A 184 -7.01 -14.41 -4.95
N ASP A 185 -7.34 -13.21 -5.44
CA ASP A 185 -6.34 -12.26 -5.96
C ASP A 185 -5.46 -11.61 -4.87
N GLY A 186 -5.28 -12.26 -3.71
CA GLY A 186 -4.48 -11.86 -2.54
C GLY A 186 -2.99 -11.85 -2.78
N LYS A 187 -2.35 -10.67 -2.86
CA LYS A 187 -0.89 -10.50 -2.87
C LYS A 187 -0.44 -9.56 -1.76
N PHE A 188 0.26 -10.11 -0.78
CA PHE A 188 0.77 -9.37 0.37
C PHE A 188 2.29 -9.34 0.32
N ALA A 189 2.85 -8.16 0.04
CA ALA A 189 4.29 -7.98 -0.04
C ALA A 189 4.84 -7.64 1.35
N PHE A 190 6.01 -8.18 1.67
CA PHE A 190 6.71 -7.86 2.90
C PHE A 190 8.23 -7.98 2.75
N HIS A 191 8.93 -7.16 3.52
CA HIS A 191 10.38 -7.05 3.49
C HIS A 191 10.98 -7.81 4.67
N PRO A 192 11.61 -8.98 4.46
CA PRO A 192 12.15 -9.81 5.53
C PRO A 192 13.42 -9.21 6.17
N VAL A 193 14.14 -8.37 5.44
CA VAL A 193 15.43 -7.82 5.90
C VAL A 193 15.21 -6.83 7.05
N GLY A 194 15.99 -6.96 8.14
CA GLY A 194 15.83 -6.15 9.35
C GLY A 194 14.51 -6.35 10.11
N SER A 195 13.74 -7.38 9.75
CA SER A 195 12.50 -7.76 10.45
C SER A 195 12.75 -8.79 11.56
N THR A 196 11.79 -8.96 12.45
CA THR A 196 11.80 -10.05 13.42
C THR A 196 11.04 -11.24 12.83
N ILE A 197 11.70 -12.38 12.66
CA ILE A 197 11.12 -13.60 12.10
C ILE A 197 11.20 -14.70 13.15
N GLY A 198 10.05 -15.24 13.54
CA GLY A 198 9.97 -16.28 14.57
C GLY A 198 10.58 -15.86 15.92
N GLY A 199 10.45 -14.57 16.28
CA GLY A 199 11.02 -13.98 17.49
C GLY A 199 12.52 -13.64 17.41
N LYS A 200 13.20 -13.93 16.30
CA LYS A 200 14.63 -13.59 16.11
C LYS A 200 14.76 -12.37 15.19
N GLN A 201 15.57 -11.40 15.59
CA GLN A 201 15.89 -10.25 14.76
C GLN A 201 16.80 -10.68 13.61
N MET A 202 16.36 -10.42 12.37
CA MET A 202 17.14 -10.75 11.18
C MET A 202 18.13 -9.63 10.84
N PRO A 203 19.28 -9.94 10.21
CA PRO A 203 20.23 -8.94 9.77
C PRO A 203 19.61 -7.97 8.75
N ALA A 204 20.16 -6.76 8.68
CA ALA A 204 19.76 -5.71 7.74
C ALA A 204 20.28 -5.93 6.31
N THR A 205 21.06 -6.99 6.08
CA THR A 205 21.65 -7.33 4.79
C THR A 205 21.65 -8.85 4.56
N GLY A 206 21.69 -9.24 3.28
CA GLY A 206 21.78 -10.63 2.85
C GLY A 206 20.44 -11.37 2.74
N ASP A 207 20.52 -12.60 2.24
CA ASP A 207 19.35 -13.46 1.97
C ASP A 207 18.95 -14.35 3.16
N ILE A 208 19.66 -14.25 4.28
CA ILE A 208 19.45 -15.08 5.48
C ILE A 208 18.01 -14.94 5.99
N ALA A 209 17.48 -13.71 6.02
CA ALA A 209 16.12 -13.45 6.46
C ALA A 209 15.08 -14.18 5.59
N LYS A 210 15.32 -14.20 4.27
CA LYS A 210 14.44 -14.87 3.31
C LYS A 210 14.50 -16.38 3.45
N VAL A 211 15.70 -16.96 3.53
CA VAL A 211 15.88 -18.40 3.75
C VAL A 211 15.23 -18.83 5.06
N ASN A 212 15.43 -18.07 6.14
CA ASN A 212 14.82 -18.37 7.44
C ASN A 212 13.29 -18.29 7.39
N MET A 213 12.73 -17.27 6.73
CA MET A 213 11.28 -17.15 6.52
C MET A 213 10.71 -18.35 5.78
N LEU A 214 11.32 -18.74 4.66
CA LEU A 214 10.88 -19.88 3.86
C LEU A 214 10.99 -21.20 4.64
N LYS A 215 12.05 -21.37 5.43
CA LYS A 215 12.23 -22.53 6.31
C LYS A 215 11.11 -22.62 7.33
N ILE A 216 10.88 -21.56 8.11
CA ILE A 216 9.83 -21.52 9.13
C ILE A 216 8.45 -21.70 8.49
N TRP A 217 8.20 -21.08 7.33
CA TRP A 217 6.94 -21.24 6.60
C TRP A 217 6.66 -22.70 6.23
N LYS A 218 7.68 -23.42 5.74
CA LYS A 218 7.58 -24.84 5.42
C LYS A 218 7.31 -25.69 6.66
N GLU A 219 7.99 -25.39 7.78
CA GLU A 219 7.76 -26.08 9.06
C GLU A 219 6.33 -25.87 9.59
N LEU A 220 5.71 -24.74 9.26
CA LEU A 220 4.32 -24.45 9.61
C LEU A 220 3.30 -25.09 8.64
N GLY A 221 3.75 -25.81 7.61
CA GLY A 221 2.89 -26.46 6.62
C GLY A 221 2.39 -25.53 5.51
N GLY A 222 3.02 -24.36 5.34
CA GLY A 222 2.72 -23.44 4.25
C GLY A 222 3.33 -23.91 2.92
N LYS A 223 2.70 -23.54 1.81
CA LYS A 223 3.20 -23.85 0.46
C LYS A 223 4.26 -22.84 0.02
N ILE A 224 5.25 -23.28 -0.75
CA ILE A 224 6.26 -22.40 -1.36
C ILE A 224 6.13 -22.54 -2.87
N GLU A 225 5.90 -21.42 -3.55
CA GLU A 225 5.90 -21.35 -5.01
C GLU A 225 7.27 -20.85 -5.46
N LEU A 226 8.00 -21.69 -6.21
CA LEU A 226 9.35 -21.37 -6.68
C LEU A 226 9.35 -20.51 -7.96
N SER A 227 8.20 -20.36 -8.63
CA SER A 227 8.07 -19.59 -9.86
C SER A 227 6.88 -18.64 -9.79
N ALA A 228 7.15 -17.35 -9.58
CA ALA A 228 6.19 -16.30 -9.88
C ALA A 228 6.41 -15.87 -11.34
N ASN A 229 5.68 -16.51 -12.28
CA ASN A 229 5.67 -16.10 -13.69
C ASN A 229 5.27 -14.62 -13.83
#